data_AF-Q5QMI7-F1
#
_entry.id   AF-Q5QMI7-F1
#
_cell.length_a   1.000
_cell.length_b   1.000
_cell.length_c   1.000
_cell.angle_alpha   90.00
_cell.angle_beta   90.00
_cell.angle_gamma   90.00
#
_symmetry.space_group_name_H-M   'P 1'
#
loop_
_entity.id
_entity.type
_entity.pdbx_description
1 polymer ?
#
loop_
_entity_poly.entity_id
_entity_poly.type
_entity_poly.pdbx_seq_one_letter_code
_entity_poly.pdbx_strand_id
1 'polypeptide(L)' 'MWKMVDALLRCSALVALVLHFVVNGCSAVNTEGSALLKFQSRVEEDPHGAMAGWSERDGDPCSWNGVRCVDGRVVIL' A
#
# COMPACT_ATOMS: atom_id res chain seq x y z
N MET A 1 -31.12 28.53 9.44
CA MET A 1 -30.05 28.25 10.43
C MET A 1 -29.51 26.83 10.33
N TRP A 2 -30.31 25.78 10.51
CA TRP A 2 -29.85 24.38 10.58
C TRP A 2 -29.26 23.82 9.26
N LYS A 3 -29.81 24.24 8.11
CA LYS A 3 -29.30 23.86 6.77
C LYS A 3 -27.84 24.27 6.52
N MET A 4 -27.39 25.37 7.14
CA MET A 4 -26.01 25.85 7.04
C MET A 4 -25.08 25.03 7.92
N VAL A 5 -25.54 24.64 9.12
CA VAL A 5 -24.81 23.74 10.01
C VAL A 5 -24.67 22.35 9.37
N ASP A 6 -25.73 21.84 8.74
CA ASP A 6 -25.69 20.57 7.99
C ASP A 6 -24.70 20.63 6.81
N ALA A 7 -24.68 21.73 6.07
CA ALA A 7 -23.76 21.93 4.96
C ALA A 7 -22.30 21.99 5.45
N LEU A 8 -22.03 22.71 6.54
CA LEU A 8 -20.70 22.80 7.15
C LEU A 8 -20.22 21.44 7.68
N LEU A 9 -21.09 20.67 8.33
CA LEU A 9 -20.77 19.34 8.82
C LEU A 9 -20.43 18.38 7.67
N ARG A 10 -21.19 18.44 6.57
CA ARG A 10 -20.92 17.65 5.36
C ARG A 10 -19.60 18.02 4.70
N CYS A 11 -19.31 19.31 4.54
CA CYS A 11 -18.03 19.76 3.96
C CYS A 11 -16.84 19.33 4.82
N SER A 12 -16.94 19.47 6.14
CA SER A 12 -15.90 19.01 7.07
C SER A 12 -15.64 17.51 6.93
N ALA A 13 -16.71 16.69 6.88
CA ALA A 13 -16.58 15.25 6.68
C ALA A 13 -15.94 14.89 5.33
N LEU A 14 -16.31 15.58 4.24
CA LEU A 14 -15.70 15.36 2.91
C LEU A 14 -14.22 15.72 2.90
N VAL A 15 -13.84 16.86 3.52
CA VAL A 15 -12.44 17.27 3.63
C VAL A 15 -11.64 16.26 4.45
N ALA A 16 -12.17 15.80 5.59
CA ALA A 16 -11.53 14.77 6.41
C ALA A 16 -11.32 13.47 5.63
N LEU A 17 -12.31 13.06 4.84
CA LEU A 17 -12.24 11.86 4.01
C LEU A 17 -11.19 12.01 2.90
N VAL A 18 -11.16 13.14 2.20
CA VAL A 18 -10.13 13.43 1.18
C VAL A 18 -8.73 13.44 1.80
N LEU A 19 -8.55 14.09 2.96
CA LEU A 19 -7.27 14.10 3.68
C LEU A 19 -6.84 12.68 4.07
N HIS A 20 -7.78 11.84 4.52
CA HIS A 20 -7.49 10.45 4.86
C HIS A 20 -6.96 9.67 3.64
N PHE A 21 -7.60 9.81 2.47
CA PHE A 21 -7.14 9.18 1.23
C PHE A 21 -5.79 9.71 0.74
N VAL A 22 -5.54 11.01 0.86
CA VAL A 22 -4.25 11.62 0.45
C VAL A 22 -3.11 11.15 1.35
N VAL A 23 -3.34 11.02 2.65
CA VAL A 23 -2.29 10.63 3.62
C VAL A 23 -2.02 9.13 3.57
N ASN A 24 -3.05 8.29 3.52
CA ASN A 24 -2.89 6.84 3.59
C ASN A 24 -2.64 6.21 2.21
N GLY A 25 -3.03 6.88 1.13
CA GLY A 25 -2.93 6.34 -0.22
C GLY A 25 -3.88 5.17 -0.47
N CYS A 26 -3.82 4.60 -1.68
CA CYS A 26 -4.48 3.36 -2.03
C CYS A 26 -3.42 2.27 -2.21
N SER A 27 -3.76 1.03 -1.85
CA SER A 27 -2.93 -0.12 -2.20
C SER A 27 -2.95 -0.29 -3.73
N ALA A 28 -1.77 -0.25 -4.36
CA ALA A 28 -1.61 -0.42 -5.79
C ALA A 28 -1.06 -1.80 -6.15
N VAL A 29 -0.61 -2.56 -5.15
CA VAL A 29 0.10 -3.82 -5.32
C VAL A 29 -0.79 -4.90 -5.96
N ASN A 30 -0.20 -5.65 -6.88
CA ASN A 30 -0.86 -6.78 -7.53
C ASN A 30 -0.93 -8.02 -6.60
N THR A 31 -1.47 -9.13 -7.11
CA THR A 31 -1.64 -10.37 -6.34
C THR A 31 -0.32 -11.00 -5.90
N GLU A 32 0.71 -10.93 -6.74
CA GLU A 32 2.05 -11.46 -6.44
C GLU A 32 2.69 -10.66 -5.30
N GLY A 33 2.66 -9.33 -5.39
CA GLY A 33 3.18 -8.46 -4.33
C GLY A 33 2.38 -8.58 -3.03
N SER A 34 1.06 -8.78 -3.10
CA SER A 34 0.23 -9.09 -1.92
C SER A 34 0.68 -10.38 -1.23
N ALA A 35 1.01 -11.43 -2.00
CA ALA A 35 1.50 -12.69 -1.46
C ALA A 35 2.88 -12.52 -0.80
N LEU A 36 3.76 -11.75 -1.42
CA LEU A 36 5.08 -11.41 -0.89
C LEU A 36 4.98 -10.60 0.40
N LEU A 37 4.15 -9.55 0.48
CA LEU A 37 3.95 -8.78 1.71
C LEU A 37 3.37 -9.64 2.84
N LYS A 38 2.48 -10.59 2.51
CA LYS A 38 2.00 -11.58 3.48
C LYS A 38 3.12 -12.47 3.98
N PHE A 39 4.03 -12.89 3.11
CA PHE A 39 5.26 -13.59 3.51
C PHE A 39 6.13 -12.72 4.43
N GLN A 40 6.40 -11.46 4.06
CA GLN A 40 7.17 -10.52 4.86
C GLN A 40 6.59 -10.36 6.28
N SER A 41 5.27 -10.26 6.42
CA SER A 41 4.60 -10.13 7.73
C SER A 41 4.80 -11.33 8.68
N ARG A 42 5.28 -12.46 8.15
CA ARG A 42 5.56 -13.70 8.92
C ARG A 42 7.04 -13.89 9.22
N VAL A 43 7.92 -13.06 8.67
CA VAL A 43 9.35 -13.10 8.95
C VAL A 43 9.59 -12.37 10.28
N GLU A 44 10.13 -13.09 11.26
CA GLU A 44 10.38 -12.54 12.60
C GLU A 44 11.62 -11.62 12.64
N GLU A 45 12.66 -11.98 11.88
CA GLU A 45 13.91 -11.21 11.81
C GLU A 45 14.42 -11.11 10.36
N ASP A 46 14.78 -9.89 9.95
CA ASP A 46 15.45 -9.60 8.67
C ASP A 46 16.75 -8.81 8.93
N PRO A 47 17.79 -9.45 9.50
CA PRO A 47 19.00 -8.75 9.94
C PRO A 47 19.78 -8.09 8.81
N HIS A 48 19.50 -8.44 7.55
CA HIS A 48 20.18 -7.91 6.37
C HIS A 48 19.29 -7.01 5.50
N GLY A 49 18.03 -6.79 5.88
CA GLY A 49 17.10 -5.97 5.10
C GLY A 49 16.80 -6.56 3.71
N ALA A 50 16.72 -7.89 3.60
CA ALA A 50 16.40 -8.58 2.34
C ALA A 50 15.07 -8.10 1.74
N MET A 51 14.11 -7.68 2.58
CA MET A 51 12.80 -7.18 2.15
C MET A 51 12.67 -5.66 2.31
N ALA A 52 13.79 -4.94 2.39
CA ALA A 52 13.77 -3.49 2.45
C ALA A 52 13.15 -2.88 1.18
N GLY A 53 12.28 -1.89 1.38
CA GLY A 53 11.64 -1.16 0.29
C GLY A 53 10.38 -1.81 -0.29
N TRP A 54 9.92 -2.95 0.24
CA TRP A 54 8.62 -3.51 -0.15
C TRP A 54 7.48 -2.61 0.34
N SER A 55 6.52 -2.26 -0.52
CA SER A 55 5.40 -1.39 -0.16
C SER A 55 4.09 -1.75 -0.85
N GLU A 56 2.99 -1.74 -0.10
CA GLU A 56 1.62 -1.85 -0.65
C GLU A 56 1.27 -0.75 -1.66
N ARG A 57 2.02 0.36 -1.65
CA ARG A 57 1.86 1.48 -2.58
C ARG A 57 2.53 1.25 -3.92
N ASP A 58 3.39 0.25 -4.05
CA ASP A 58 4.05 -0.08 -5.31
C ASP A 58 3.15 -0.99 -6.14
N GLY A 59 2.91 -0.62 -7.40
CA GLY A 59 2.08 -1.41 -8.29
C GLY A 59 2.73 -2.71 -8.77
N ASP A 60 4.06 -2.73 -8.85
CA ASP A 60 4.84 -3.85 -9.40
C ASP A 60 5.95 -4.31 -8.41
N PRO A 61 5.85 -5.54 -7.87
CA PRO A 61 6.85 -6.08 -6.96
C PRO A 61 8.19 -6.42 -7.64
N CYS A 62 8.29 -6.42 -8.98
CA CYS A 62 9.54 -6.73 -9.68
C CYS A 62 10.67 -5.72 -9.42
N SER A 63 10.33 -4.54 -8.89
CA SER A 63 11.29 -3.52 -8.48
C SER A 63 11.81 -3.70 -7.05
N TRP A 64 11.22 -4.62 -6.29
CA TRP A 64 11.55 -4.82 -4.88
C TRP A 64 12.88 -5.54 -4.68
N ASN A 65 13.55 -5.21 -3.58
CA ASN A 65 14.78 -5.87 -3.20
C ASN A 65 14.58 -7.40 -3.07
N GLY A 66 15.50 -8.18 -3.64
CA GLY A 66 15.45 -9.65 -3.59
C GLY A 66 14.37 -10.31 -4.45
N VAL A 67 13.49 -9.55 -5.11
CA VAL A 67 12.46 -10.10 -6.01
C VAL A 67 13.02 -10.23 -7.41
N ARG A 68 12.88 -11.42 -8.01
CA ARG A 68 13.25 -11.67 -9.40
C ARG A 68 12.00 -11.94 -10.22
N CYS A 69 11.94 -11.31 -11.39
CA CYS A 69 10.88 -11.52 -12.35
C CYS A 69 11.39 -12.02 -13.70
N VAL A 70 10.56 -12.84 -14.35
CA VAL A 70 10.72 -13.24 -15.76
C VAL A 70 9.40 -12.92 -16.46
N ASP A 71 9.47 -12.19 -17.56
CA ASP A 71 8.29 -11.70 -18.31
C ASP A 71 7.27 -10.97 -17.42
N GLY A 72 7.75 -10.16 -16.47
CA GLY A 72 6.91 -9.40 -15.54
C GLY A 72 6.21 -10.24 -14.47
N ARG A 73 6.59 -11.51 -14.29
CA ARG A 73 6.05 -12.39 -13.25
C ARG A 73 7.11 -12.79 -12.25
N VAL A 74 6.75 -12.77 -10.97
CA VAL A 74 7.61 -13.21 -9.88
C VAL A 74 7.92 -14.71 -10.07
N VAL A 75 9.19 -15.07 -9.90
CA VAL A 75 9.65 -16.45 -10.03
C VAL A 75 10.50 -16.84 -8.83
N ILE A 76 10.23 -18.04 -8.30
CA ILE A 76 11.05 -18.66 -7.26
C ILE A 76 12.32 -19.20 -7.94
N LEU A 77 13.48 -18.97 -7.31
CA LEU A 77 14.76 -19.57 -7.70
C LEU A 77 14.89 -20.99 -7.12
#